data_AF-A0ABC8TI08-F1
#
_entry.id   AF-A0ABC8TI08-F1
#
_cell.length_a   1.000
_cell.length_b   1.000
_cell.length_c   1.000
_cell.angle_alpha   90.00
_cell.angle_beta   90.00
_cell.angle_gamma   90.00
#
_symmetry.space_group_name_H-M   'P 1'
#
loop_
_entity.id
_entity.type
_entity.pdbx_description
1 polymer ?
#
loop_
_entity_poly.entity_id
_entity_poly.type
_entity_poly.pdbx_seq_one_letter_code
_entity_poly.pdbx_strand_id
1 'polypeptide(L)'
;MEEFMDAHRLDCIMSDAFYSWTFDFASCLSVPRIVYYTYGAFSLCLREAIRSPHSAYFKVESDDEEFLVPGFPDAISLTRSQLPDYKQKNCGYSWLMEQWREAEMKSYGVLMNTFYE
;
A
#
# COMPACT_ATOMS: atom_id res chain seq x y z
N MET A 1 8.09 -22.91 -11.98
CA MET A 1 7.77 -21.50 -12.30
C MET A 1 9.01 -20.81 -12.84
N GLU A 2 10.14 -20.88 -12.12
CA GLU A 2 11.46 -20.45 -12.61
C GLU A 2 11.80 -21.05 -14.00
N GLU A 3 11.67 -22.37 -14.17
CA GLU A 3 11.89 -23.03 -15.48
C GLU A 3 11.02 -22.48 -16.63
N PHE A 4 9.78 -22.08 -16.34
CA PHE A 4 8.88 -21.51 -17.35
C PHE A 4 9.37 -20.12 -17.79
N MET A 5 9.97 -19.36 -16.88
CA MET A 5 10.48 -18.02 -17.12
C MET A 5 11.88 -18.04 -17.75
N ASP A 6 12.73 -19.02 -17.42
CA ASP A 6 14.00 -19.21 -18.14
C ASP A 6 13.76 -19.55 -19.62
N ALA A 7 12.67 -20.26 -19.91
CA ALA A 7 12.26 -20.57 -21.29
C ALA A 7 11.63 -19.38 -22.03
N HIS A 8 11.18 -18.33 -21.33
CA HIS A 8 10.47 -17.19 -21.92
C HIS A 8 10.98 -15.87 -21.34
N ARG A 9 11.66 -15.06 -22.16
CA ARG A 9 12.13 -13.73 -21.76
C ARG A 9 10.95 -12.87 -21.31
N LEU A 10 10.87 -12.59 -20.00
CA LEU A 10 9.89 -11.68 -19.43
C LEU A 10 10.33 -10.23 -19.59
N ASP A 11 9.38 -9.35 -19.90
CA ASP A 11 9.63 -7.90 -19.95
C ASP A 11 9.28 -7.19 -18.64
N CYS A 12 8.35 -7.74 -17.85
CA CYS A 12 7.97 -7.22 -16.53
C CYS A 12 7.26 -8.29 -15.70
N ILE A 13 7.15 -8.04 -14.39
CA ILE A 13 6.30 -8.80 -13.47
C ILE A 13 5.24 -7.87 -12.90
N MET A 14 3.97 -8.24 -13.06
CA MET A 14 2.86 -7.59 -12.39
C MET A 14 2.38 -8.48 -11.25
N SER A 15 2.28 -7.92 -10.04
CA SER A 15 1.79 -8.67 -8.89
C SER A 15 1.05 -7.78 -7.91
N ASP A 16 0.19 -8.41 -7.10
CA ASP A 16 -0.44 -7.75 -5.97
C ASP A 16 0.60 -7.19 -4.98
N ALA A 17 0.23 -6.11 -4.27
CA ALA A 17 1.09 -5.47 -3.28
C ALA A 17 1.46 -6.38 -2.10
N PHE A 18 0.59 -7.33 -1.74
CA PHE A 18 0.82 -8.26 -0.64
C PHE A 18 1.89 -9.31 -0.97
N TYR A 19 2.24 -9.49 -2.25
CA TYR A 19 3.33 -10.36 -2.68
C TYR A 19 4.66 -9.60 -2.70
N SER A 20 5.14 -9.12 -1.54
CA SER A 20 6.41 -8.37 -1.45
C SER A 20 7.60 -9.13 -2.06
N TRP A 21 7.65 -10.46 -1.89
CA TRP A 21 8.72 -11.32 -2.42
C TRP A 21 8.90 -11.26 -3.94
N THR A 22 7.86 -10.88 -4.71
CA THR A 22 8.00 -10.77 -6.18
C THR A 22 8.91 -9.62 -6.60
N PHE A 23 9.21 -8.68 -5.68
CA PHE A 23 10.19 -7.62 -5.94
C PHE A 23 11.61 -8.19 -6.04
N ASP A 24 12.01 -9.01 -5.07
CA ASP A 24 13.33 -9.64 -5.07
C ASP A 24 13.45 -10.58 -6.28
N PHE A 25 12.36 -11.29 -6.59
CA PHE A 25 12.30 -12.15 -7.75
C PHE A 25 12.43 -11.39 -9.09
N ALA A 26 11.70 -10.29 -9.27
CA ALA A 26 11.85 -9.41 -10.45
C ALA A 26 13.27 -8.83 -10.55
N SER A 27 13.86 -8.48 -9.41
CA SER A 27 15.23 -7.96 -9.32
C SER A 27 16.25 -9.01 -9.76
N CYS A 28 16.11 -10.27 -9.35
CA CYS A 28 16.96 -11.38 -9.80
C CYS A 28 16.91 -11.57 -11.32
N LEU A 29 15.73 -11.40 -11.91
CA LEU A 29 15.52 -11.50 -13.36
C LEU A 29 15.89 -10.21 -14.13
N SER A 30 16.28 -9.14 -13.42
CA SER A 30 16.56 -7.82 -14.01
C SER A 30 15.39 -7.24 -14.81
N VAL A 31 14.15 -7.45 -14.35
CA VAL A 31 12.93 -6.92 -14.96
C VAL A 31 12.18 -6.00 -13.99
N PRO A 32 11.45 -4.98 -14.47
CA PRO A 32 10.64 -4.13 -13.62
C PRO A 32 9.47 -4.91 -12.99
N ARG A 33 9.21 -4.62 -11.71
CA ARG A 33 7.96 -5.01 -11.05
C ARG A 33 6.95 -3.86 -11.10
N ILE A 34 5.71 -4.15 -11.47
CA ILE A 34 4.56 -3.25 -11.37
C ILE A 34 3.63 -3.78 -10.29
N VAL A 35 3.29 -2.95 -9.30
CA VAL A 35 2.33 -3.29 -8.26
C VAL A 35 0.92 -3.08 -8.81
N TYR A 36 0.05 -4.05 -8.62
CA TYR A 36 -1.36 -3.91 -8.94
C TYR A 36 -2.19 -3.76 -7.66
N TYR A 37 -3.03 -2.72 -7.59
CA TYR A 37 -4.04 -2.58 -6.55
C TYR A 37 -5.43 -2.83 -7.09
N THR A 38 -6.19 -3.61 -6.35
CA THR A 38 -7.61 -3.91 -6.65
C THR A 38 -8.55 -2.78 -6.24
N TYR A 39 -8.08 -1.84 -5.40
CA TYR A 39 -8.85 -0.68 -4.94
C TYR A 39 -8.44 0.62 -5.65
N GLY A 40 -9.35 1.59 -5.66
CA GLY A 40 -9.21 2.84 -6.40
C GLY A 40 -8.23 3.85 -5.79
N ALA A 41 -7.96 4.91 -6.55
CA ALA A 41 -7.01 5.97 -6.18
C ALA A 41 -7.33 6.64 -4.82
N PHE A 42 -8.60 6.91 -4.54
CA PHE A 42 -9.03 7.49 -3.25
C PHE A 42 -8.56 6.66 -2.05
N SER A 43 -8.75 5.34 -2.09
CA SER A 43 -8.36 4.44 -1.02
C SER A 43 -6.83 4.38 -0.85
N LEU A 44 -6.07 4.46 -1.94
CA LEU A 44 -4.60 4.55 -1.89
C LEU A 44 -4.12 5.86 -1.25
N CYS A 45 -4.67 7.00 -1.69
CA CYS A 45 -4.35 8.29 -1.11
C CYS A 45 -4.70 8.33 0.39
N LEU A 46 -5.85 7.76 0.77
CA LEU A 46 -6.32 7.75 2.15
C LEU A 46 -5.40 6.89 3.02
N ARG A 47 -5.02 5.70 2.53
CA ARG A 47 -4.04 4.83 3.17
C ARG A 47 -2.73 5.57 3.44
N GLU A 48 -2.19 6.27 2.45
CA GLU A 48 -0.92 7.00 2.60
C GLU A 48 -1.04 8.19 3.57
N ALA A 49 -2.13 8.95 3.52
CA ALA A 49 -2.39 10.05 4.45
C ALA A 49 -2.48 9.58 5.92
N ILE A 50 -3.14 8.45 6.16
CA ILE A 50 -3.21 7.82 7.49
C ILE A 50 -1.85 7.29 7.93
N ARG A 51 -1.03 6.80 7.00
CA ARG A 51 0.28 6.21 7.30
C ARG A 51 1.35 7.23 7.68
N SER A 52 1.11 8.50 7.38
CA SER A 52 1.99 9.61 7.75
C SER A 52 2.33 9.60 9.25
N PRO A 53 3.61 9.80 9.64
CA PRO A 53 4.01 9.97 11.03
C PRO A 53 3.31 11.16 11.72
N HIS A 54 2.76 12.09 10.93
CA HIS A 54 2.04 13.27 11.42
C HIS A 54 0.52 13.10 11.40
N SER A 55 0.01 11.88 11.18
CA SER A 55 -1.42 11.65 11.08
C SER A 55 -2.16 12.03 12.37
N ALA A 56 -3.34 12.64 12.22
CA ALA A 56 -4.11 13.18 13.34
C ALA A 56 -4.67 12.08 14.26
N TYR A 57 -4.81 10.84 13.79
CA TYR A 57 -5.35 9.72 14.58
C TYR A 57 -4.48 9.35 15.80
N PHE A 58 -3.20 9.75 15.81
CA PHE A 58 -2.32 9.59 16.97
C PHE A 58 -2.62 10.58 18.10
N LYS A 59 -3.36 11.67 17.82
CA LYS A 59 -3.57 12.79 18.74
C LYS A 59 -4.96 12.80 19.38
N VAL A 60 -5.94 12.11 18.79
CA VAL A 60 -7.30 12.03 19.33
C VAL A 60 -7.32 11.25 20.66
N GLU A 61 -8.19 11.66 21.58
CA GLU A 61 -8.27 11.13 22.94
C GLU A 61 -9.19 9.90 23.04
N SER A 62 -10.15 9.76 22.11
CA SER A 62 -11.08 8.61 22.09
C SER A 62 -11.16 7.93 20.72
N ASP A 63 -11.64 6.69 20.70
CA ASP A 63 -11.74 5.91 19.45
C ASP A 63 -12.82 6.44 18.51
N ASP A 64 -13.82 7.15 19.05
CA ASP A 64 -14.95 7.73 18.32
C ASP A 64 -14.81 9.26 18.10
N GLU A 65 -13.70 9.85 18.53
CA GLU A 65 -13.38 11.24 18.22
C GLU A 65 -12.98 11.36 16.74
N GLU A 66 -13.63 12.29 16.04
CA GLU A 66 -13.34 12.58 14.65
C GLU A 66 -12.04 13.37 14.50
N PHE A 67 -11.25 13.02 13.48
CA PHE A 67 -10.11 13.79 13.02
C PHE A 67 -10.16 14.00 11.52
N LEU A 68 -9.59 15.11 11.06
CA LEU A 68 -9.47 15.41 9.63
C LEU A 68 -8.26 14.71 9.01
N VAL A 69 -8.47 14.14 7.82
CA VAL A 69 -7.41 13.57 7.02
C VAL A 69 -6.79 14.66 6.14
N PRO A 70 -5.49 14.98 6.27
CA PRO A 70 -4.85 15.99 5.46
C PRO A 70 -4.63 15.53 4.01
N GLY A 71 -4.49 16.47 3.08
CA GLY A 71 -4.04 16.21 1.71
C GLY A 71 -5.14 15.92 0.70
N PHE A 72 -6.41 16.04 1.07
CA PHE A 72 -7.56 15.91 0.17
C PHE A 72 -8.17 17.28 -0.17
N PRO A 73 -8.75 17.43 -1.38
CA PRO A 73 -9.45 18.66 -1.77
C PRO A 73 -10.71 18.89 -0.94
N ASP A 74 -11.42 17.80 -0.63
CA ASP A 74 -12.60 17.81 0.23
C ASP A 74 -12.25 17.42 1.66
N ALA A 75 -12.97 17.98 2.63
CA ALA A 75 -12.81 17.62 4.03
C ALA A 75 -13.30 16.19 4.27
N ILE A 76 -12.38 15.32 4.69
CA ILE A 76 -12.67 13.95 5.08
C ILE A 76 -12.40 13.82 6.57
N SER A 77 -13.42 13.49 7.35
CA SER A 77 -13.28 13.11 8.76
C SER A 77 -13.35 11.59 8.91
N LEU A 78 -12.54 11.06 9.82
CA LEU A 78 -12.57 9.66 10.24
C LEU A 78 -12.44 9.57 11.76
N THR A 79 -12.85 8.46 12.34
CA THR A 79 -12.58 8.10 13.73
C THR A 79 -11.50 7.01 13.80
N ARG A 80 -10.89 6.80 14.98
CA ARG A 80 -9.92 5.71 15.14
C ARG A 80 -10.57 4.35 14.97
N SER A 81 -11.84 4.20 15.39
CA SER A 81 -12.64 2.99 15.25
C SER A 81 -12.90 2.56 13.80
N GLN A 82 -12.79 3.50 12.84
CA GLN A 82 -12.90 3.21 11.39
C GLN A 82 -11.58 2.76 10.75
N LEU A 83 -10.44 2.86 11.45
CA LEU A 83 -9.15 2.44 10.92
C LEU A 83 -8.96 0.92 11.03
N PRO A 84 -8.09 0.29 10.22
CA PRO A 84 -7.79 -1.13 10.38
C PRO A 84 -7.23 -1.49 11.76
N ASP A 85 -7.57 -2.67 12.27
CA ASP A 85 -7.13 -3.16 13.59
C ASP A 85 -5.62 -3.08 13.82
N TYR A 86 -4.82 -3.31 12.77
CA TYR A 86 -3.36 -3.24 12.86
C TYR A 86 -2.80 -1.84 13.15
N LYS A 87 -3.63 -0.80 12.98
CA LYS A 87 -3.33 0.58 13.38
C LYS A 87 -3.88 0.92 14.76
N GLN A 88 -4.96 0.27 15.20
CA GLN A 88 -5.58 0.48 16.51
C GLN A 88 -4.86 -0.29 17.61
N LYS A 89 -4.37 -1.49 17.31
CA LYS A 89 -3.71 -2.39 18.26
C LYS A 89 -2.33 -2.73 17.71
N ASN A 90 -1.35 -2.88 18.61
CA ASN A 90 -0.02 -3.35 18.28
C ASN A 90 -0.10 -4.82 17.88
N CYS A 91 -0.53 -5.08 16.65
CA CYS A 91 -0.66 -6.42 16.12
C CYS A 91 0.72 -6.92 15.68
N GLY A 92 0.99 -8.22 15.85
CA GLY A 92 2.27 -8.83 15.49
C GLY A 92 2.60 -8.85 14.00
N TYR A 93 1.86 -8.12 13.16
CA TYR A 93 2.00 -8.03 11.70
C TYR A 93 2.52 -6.66 11.22
N SER A 94 2.93 -5.76 12.13
CA SER A 94 3.48 -4.46 11.75
C SER A 94 4.70 -4.56 10.82
N TRP A 95 5.55 -5.57 11.03
CA TRP A 95 6.70 -5.87 10.15
C TRP A 95 6.27 -6.25 8.73
N LEU A 96 5.16 -6.95 8.57
CA LEU A 96 4.64 -7.37 7.27
C LEU A 96 4.13 -6.16 6.48
N MET A 97 3.48 -5.21 7.16
CA MET A 97 3.03 -3.95 6.54
C MET A 97 4.20 -3.10 6.04
N GLU A 98 5.30 -3.06 6.79
CA GLU A 98 6.50 -2.34 6.34
C GLU A 98 7.17 -3.07 5.17
N GLN A 99 7.24 -4.40 5.18
CA GLN A 99 7.74 -5.17 4.04
C GLN A 99 6.94 -4.94 2.76
N TRP A 100 5.61 -4.90 2.85
CA TRP A 100 4.74 -4.59 1.70
C TRP A 100 5.00 -3.19 1.16
N ARG A 101 5.09 -2.20 2.06
CA ARG A 101 5.43 -0.82 1.69
C ARG A 101 6.79 -0.73 1.02
N GLU A 102 7.82 -1.35 1.60
CA GLU A 102 9.16 -1.28 1.04
C GLU A 102 9.22 -1.88 -0.37
N ALA A 103 8.58 -3.03 -0.59
CA ALA A 103 8.51 -3.66 -1.90
C ALA A 103 7.73 -2.80 -2.91
N GLU A 104 6.65 -2.14 -2.47
CA GLU A 104 5.91 -1.17 -3.29
C GLU A 104 6.79 0.01 -3.69
N MET A 105 7.48 0.64 -2.73
CA MET A 105 8.34 1.80 -2.97
C MET A 105 9.55 1.50 -3.86
N LYS A 106 10.06 0.26 -3.83
CA LYS A 106 11.16 -0.19 -4.69
C LYS A 106 10.69 -0.65 -6.08
N SER A 107 9.39 -0.90 -6.25
CA SER A 107 8.82 -1.31 -7.54
C SER A 107 8.87 -0.16 -8.56
N TYR A 108 8.77 -0.51 -9.85
CA TYR A 108 8.84 0.47 -10.94
C TYR A 108 7.66 1.47 -10.90
N GLY A 109 6.49 0.99 -10.49
CA GLY A 109 5.30 1.81 -10.38
C GLY A 109 4.07 1.01 -9.95
N VAL A 110 2.93 1.70 -9.96
CA VAL A 110 1.64 1.16 -9.54
C VAL A 110 0.65 1.24 -10.70
N LEU A 111 0.02 0.12 -11.02
CA LEU A 111 -1.17 0.05 -11.86
C LEU A 111 -2.42 0.10 -10.97
N MET A 112 -3.27 1.10 -11.23
CA MET A 112 -4.54 1.27 -10.52
C MET A 112 -5.70 0.94 -11.46
N ASN A 113 -6.67 0.18 -10.95
CA ASN A 113 -7.93 -0.08 -11.66
C ASN A 113 -8.90 1.09 -11.47
N THR A 114 -8.62 2.22 -12.11
CA THR A 114 -9.41 3.45 -12.01
C THR A 114 -9.24 4.29 -13.29
N PHE A 115 -10.07 5.32 -13.45
CA PHE A 115 -10.01 6.30 -14.53
C PHE A 115 -9.84 7.69 -13.93
N TYR A 116 -9.57 8.70 -14.75
CA TYR A 116 -9.17 10.04 -14.27
C TYR A 116 -10.37 10.98 -14.07
N GLU A 117 -11.44 10.76 -14.82
CA GLU A 117 -12.65 11.57 -14.95
C GLU A 117 -13.58 11.56 -13.72
#